data_AF-A0A7J0GQC9-F1
#
_entry.id   AF-A0A7J0GQC9-F1
#
_cell.length_a   1.000
_cell.length_b   1.000
_cell.length_c   1.000
_cell.angle_alpha   90.00
_cell.angle_beta   90.00
_cell.angle_gamma   90.00
#
_symmetry.space_group_name_H-M   'P 1'
#
loop_
_entity.id
_entity.type
_entity.pdbx_description
1 polymer ?
#
loop_
_entity_poly.entity_id
_entity_poly.type
_entity_poly.pdbx_seq_one_letter_code
_entity_poly.pdbx_strand_id
1 'polypeptide(L)'
;MPFAIVEYDDIRRCNWVAGWIIFAGSEISFFKNGVCQGVAFQDLFGGRYYPAASMYTLPNQPNCVVKFNFGPEFEFFPEDFGSRTVPNPMVEVPYHGYDGKVENGVSIEKKD
;
A
#
# COMPACT_ATOMS: atom_id res chain seq x y z
N MET A 1 -9.92 13.22 -4.01
CA MET A 1 -8.64 12.59 -4.39
C MET A 1 -8.90 11.10 -4.51
N PRO A 2 -8.61 10.42 -5.63
CA PRO A 2 -8.70 8.96 -5.69
C PRO A 2 -7.60 8.36 -4.78
N PHE A 3 -7.96 7.36 -3.98
CA PHE A 3 -7.05 6.60 -3.12
C PHE A 3 -6.80 5.24 -3.78
N ALA A 4 -5.56 4.76 -3.75
CA ALA A 4 -5.21 3.44 -4.27
C ALA A 4 -5.47 2.38 -3.19
N ILE A 5 -6.27 1.38 -3.52
CA ILE A 5 -6.36 0.16 -2.72
C ILE A 5 -5.13 -0.67 -3.09
N VAL A 6 -4.22 -0.87 -2.14
CA VAL A 6 -3.12 -1.83 -2.31
C VAL A 6 -3.68 -3.17 -1.89
N GLU A 7 -3.92 -4.05 -2.86
CA GLU A 7 -4.26 -5.44 -2.58
C GLU A 7 -3.02 -6.12 -1.98
N TYR A 8 -3.18 -6.71 -0.78
CA TYR A 8 -2.11 -7.47 -0.13
C TYR A 8 -2.30 -8.94 -0.49
N ASP A 9 -1.61 -9.38 -1.54
CA ASP A 9 -1.28 -10.79 -1.67
C ASP A 9 0.08 -11.03 -1.02
N ASP A 10 0.15 -12.00 -0.12
CA ASP A 10 1.38 -12.44 0.53
C ASP A 10 2.25 -13.15 -0.53
N ILE A 11 3.06 -12.37 -1.24
CA ILE A 11 3.99 -12.80 -2.30
C ILE A 11 5.11 -13.67 -1.68
N ARG A 12 4.80 -14.91 -1.27
CA ARG A 12 5.71 -15.79 -0.50
C ARG A 12 6.25 -17.02 -1.22
N ARG A 13 6.03 -17.21 -2.52
CA ARG A 13 6.61 -18.37 -3.22
C ARG A 13 7.03 -18.02 -4.64
N CYS A 14 8.33 -17.87 -4.88
CA CYS A 14 9.04 -18.36 -6.09
C CYS A 14 10.55 -18.10 -6.04
N ASN A 15 11.28 -18.96 -6.76
CA ASN A 15 12.71 -19.29 -6.64
C ASN A 15 13.71 -18.20 -7.07
N TRP A 16 14.86 -18.25 -6.41
CA TRP A 16 16.07 -17.46 -6.64
C TRP A 16 16.66 -17.69 -8.04
N VAL A 17 16.45 -16.76 -8.97
CA VAL A 17 17.30 -16.59 -10.15
C VAL A 17 17.63 -15.12 -10.29
N ALA A 18 18.92 -14.82 -10.49
CA ALA A 18 19.50 -13.50 -10.54
C ALA A 18 18.74 -12.55 -11.49
N GLY A 19 18.05 -11.58 -10.91
CA GLY A 19 17.09 -10.70 -11.58
C GLY A 19 15.96 -10.42 -10.60
N TRP A 20 15.44 -9.19 -10.59
CA TRP A 20 14.32 -8.85 -9.70
C TRP A 20 13.19 -9.87 -9.89
N ILE A 21 12.76 -10.54 -8.82
CA ILE A 21 11.64 -11.48 -8.90
C ILE A 21 10.43 -10.64 -9.30
N ILE A 22 9.78 -10.97 -10.42
CA ILE A 22 8.53 -10.34 -10.85
C ILE A 22 7.42 -11.36 -10.64
N PHE A 23 6.33 -10.94 -10.00
CA PHE A 23 5.16 -11.78 -9.80
C PHE A 23 4.17 -11.57 -10.94
N ALA A 24 4.25 -12.45 -11.94
CA ALA A 24 3.38 -12.41 -13.11
C ALA A 24 1.90 -12.48 -12.71
N GLY A 25 1.10 -11.54 -13.21
CA GLY A 25 -0.33 -11.44 -12.92
C GLY A 25 -0.68 -10.77 -11.59
N SER A 26 0.31 -10.31 -10.82
CA SER A 26 0.05 -9.39 -9.71
C SER A 26 -0.33 -8.01 -10.24
N GLU A 27 -1.18 -7.29 -9.50
CA GLU A 27 -1.59 -5.95 -9.90
C GLU A 27 -1.93 -5.05 -8.71
N ILE A 28 -1.91 -3.73 -8.96
CA ILE A 28 -2.48 -2.71 -8.06
C ILE A 28 -3.60 -2.03 -8.83
N SER A 29 -4.84 -2.22 -8.39
CA SER A 29 -6.03 -1.56 -8.92
C SER A 29 -6.49 -0.43 -8.00
N PHE A 30 -7.10 0.62 -8.54
CA PHE A 30 -7.58 1.75 -7.72
C PHE A 30 -9.05 2.07 -7.95
N PHE A 31 -9.69 2.54 -6.89
CA PHE A 31 -11.13 2.78 -6.83
C PHE A 31 -11.39 4.20 -6.38
N LYS A 32 -12.41 4.83 -6.95
CA LYS A 32 -12.89 6.15 -6.54
C LYS A 32 -14.33 6.00 -6.08
N ASN A 33 -14.55 6.16 -4.77
CA ASN A 33 -15.86 6.01 -4.14
C ASN A 33 -16.55 4.69 -4.54
N GLY A 34 -15.83 3.56 -4.42
CA GLY A 34 -16.35 2.22 -4.76
C GLY A 34 -16.28 1.85 -6.25
N VAL A 35 -16.05 2.81 -7.16
CA VAL A 35 -15.99 2.53 -8.61
C VAL A 35 -14.56 2.28 -9.07
N CYS A 36 -14.33 1.12 -9.69
CA CYS A 36 -13.03 0.75 -10.27
C CYS A 36 -12.61 1.77 -11.34
N GLN A 37 -11.38 2.27 -11.23
CA GLN A 37 -10.77 3.21 -12.19
C GLN A 37 -9.74 2.52 -13.10
N GLY A 38 -9.50 1.23 -12.88
CA GLY A 38 -8.57 0.40 -13.64
C GLY A 38 -7.31 0.02 -12.85
N VAL A 39 -6.39 -0.60 -13.59
CA VAL A 39 -5.12 -1.11 -13.07
C VAL A 39 -4.06 -0.01 -13.15
N ALA A 40 -3.43 0.30 -12.02
CA ALA A 40 -2.33 1.26 -11.93
C ALA A 40 -0.98 0.61 -12.26
N PHE A 41 -0.76 -0.63 -11.80
CA PHE A 41 0.48 -1.38 -12.02
C PHE A 41 0.17 -2.87 -12.19
N GLN A 42 0.97 -3.56 -13.01
CA GLN A 42 0.95 -5.01 -13.18
C GLN A 42 2.37 -5.56 -13.06
N ASP A 43 2.47 -6.87 -12.80
CA ASP A 43 3.73 -7.60 -12.76
C ASP A 43 4.71 -6.95 -11.76
N LEU A 44 4.27 -6.86 -10.51
CA LEU A 44 5.01 -6.21 -9.43
C LEU A 44 6.29 -6.97 -9.08
N PHE A 45 7.30 -6.22 -8.65
CA PHE A 45 8.49 -6.80 -8.07
C PHE A 45 8.17 -7.50 -6.75
N GLY A 46 8.83 -8.62 -6.48
CA GLY A 46 8.70 -9.36 -5.24
C GLY A 46 9.21 -8.53 -4.07
N GLY A 47 8.41 -8.48 -3.01
CA GLY A 47 8.71 -7.69 -1.83
C GLY A 47 7.46 -7.46 -0.99
N ARG A 48 7.63 -6.78 0.14
CA ARG A 48 6.50 -6.35 0.97
C ARG A 48 6.17 -4.90 0.67
N TYR A 49 4.90 -4.65 0.37
CA TYR A 49 4.37 -3.32 0.14
C TYR A 49 3.55 -2.87 1.36
N TYR A 50 3.74 -1.63 1.77
CA TYR A 50 2.98 -1.01 2.84
C TYR A 50 2.15 0.15 2.27
N PRO A 51 0.89 0.33 2.67
CA PRO A 51 0.11 1.51 2.28
C PRO A 51 0.85 2.79 2.68
N ALA A 52 1.00 3.71 1.73
CA ALA A 52 1.72 4.95 1.94
C ALA A 52 0.98 6.11 1.27
N ALA A 53 1.10 7.29 1.86
CA ALA A 53 0.62 8.54 1.31
C ALA A 53 1.71 9.59 1.47
N SER A 54 1.93 10.36 0.43
CA SER A 54 2.78 11.54 0.48
C SER A 54 1.90 12.77 0.34
N MET A 55 2.17 13.80 1.13
CA MET A 55 1.39 15.03 1.17
C MET A 55 2.24 16.19 0.70
N TYR A 56 1.67 17.02 -0.16
CA TYR A 56 2.27 18.27 -0.61
C TYR A 56 1.27 19.41 -0.39
N THR A 57 1.74 20.51 0.19
CA THR A 57 0.92 21.70 0.43
C THR A 57 1.63 22.91 -0.17
N LEU A 58 0.90 23.74 -0.93
CA LEU A 58 1.41 24.99 -1.48
C LEU A 58 1.49 26.09 -0.42
N PRO A 59 2.35 27.10 -0.60
CA PRO A 59 2.34 28.29 0.26
C PRO A 59 0.94 28.93 0.30
N ASN A 60 0.52 29.38 1.49
CA ASN A 60 -0.77 30.04 1.73
C ASN A 60 -2.02 29.20 1.40
N GLN A 61 -1.88 27.87 1.27
CA GLN A 61 -3.00 26.93 1.20
C GLN A 61 -3.16 26.16 2.52
N PRO A 62 -4.37 25.69 2.86
CA PRO A 62 -4.56 24.83 4.01
C PRO A 62 -3.77 23.52 3.85
N ASN A 63 -3.35 22.92 4.97
CA ASN A 63 -2.62 21.67 4.99
C ASN A 63 -3.38 20.57 4.24
N CYS A 64 -2.68 19.85 3.37
CA CYS A 64 -3.18 18.59 2.85
C CYS A 64 -3.30 17.58 4.00
N VAL A 65 -4.48 16.99 4.16
CA VAL A 65 -4.76 15.98 5.18
C VAL A 65 -5.29 14.73 4.49
N VAL A 66 -4.68 13.59 4.82
CA VAL A 66 -5.12 12.27 4.37
C VAL A 66 -5.38 11.41 5.62
N LYS A 67 -6.49 10.68 5.61
CA LYS A 67 -6.81 9.68 6.63
C LYS A 67 -6.85 8.31 5.96
N PHE A 68 -6.10 7.37 6.51
CA PHE A 68 -6.24 5.96 6.16
C PHE A 68 -7.44 5.36 6.89
N ASN A 69 -8.27 4.62 6.16
CA ASN A 69 -9.28 3.75 6.72
C ASN A 69 -8.91 2.31 6.37
N PHE A 70 -8.47 1.53 7.37
CA PHE A 70 -8.06 0.14 7.19
C PHE A 70 -9.20 -0.87 7.40
N GLY A 71 -10.43 -0.39 7.58
CA GLY A 71 -11.61 -1.21 7.85
C GLY A 71 -11.83 -1.47 9.35
N PRO A 72 -12.82 -2.33 9.69
CA PRO A 72 -13.64 -3.12 8.77
C PRO A 72 -14.76 -2.30 8.08
N GLU A 73 -15.11 -1.14 8.64
CA GLU A 73 -16.17 -0.28 8.12
C GLU A 73 -15.63 0.66 7.03
N PHE A 74 -16.10 0.49 5.80
CA PHE A 74 -15.71 1.33 4.66
C PHE A 74 -16.85 2.26 4.24
N GLU A 75 -16.53 3.52 3.94
CA GLU A 75 -17.53 4.49 3.44
C GLU A 75 -18.01 4.11 2.04
N PHE A 76 -17.10 3.61 1.20
CA PHE A 76 -17.38 3.14 -0.16
C PHE A 76 -16.60 1.86 -0.46
N PHE A 77 -17.12 0.72 -0.01
CA PHE A 77 -16.58 -0.58 -0.41
C PHE A 77 -16.88 -0.85 -1.89
N PRO A 78 -15.94 -1.39 -2.69
CA PRO A 78 -16.21 -1.68 -4.09
C PRO A 78 -17.34 -2.69 -4.28
N GLU A 79 -18.29 -2.38 -5.17
CA GLU A 79 -19.42 -3.27 -5.50
C GLU A 79 -19.03 -4.33 -6.55
N ASP A 80 -18.02 -4.02 -7.37
CA ASP A 80 -17.54 -4.89 -8.45
C ASP A 80 -16.02 -4.93 -8.49
N PHE A 81 -15.48 -6.14 -8.33
CA PHE A 81 -14.06 -6.45 -8.45
C PHE A 81 -13.71 -7.01 -9.84
N GLY A 82 -14.70 -7.23 -10.70
CA GLY A 82 -14.57 -7.92 -11.98
C GLY A 82 -14.22 -9.39 -11.75
N SER A 83 -13.14 -9.85 -12.39
CA SER A 83 -12.60 -11.20 -12.21
C SER A 83 -11.64 -11.34 -11.02
N ARG A 84 -11.45 -10.28 -10.23
CA ARG A 84 -10.49 -10.27 -9.10
C ARG A 84 -11.09 -10.91 -7.87
N THR A 85 -10.21 -11.36 -6.99
CA THR A 85 -10.58 -11.76 -5.64
C THR A 85 -10.98 -10.54 -4.81
N VAL A 86 -11.89 -10.73 -3.85
CA VAL A 86 -12.19 -9.70 -2.86
C VAL A 86 -11.11 -9.74 -1.79
N PRO A 87 -10.36 -8.65 -1.54
CA PRO A 87 -9.30 -8.65 -0.55
C PRO A 87 -9.81 -8.55 0.88
N ASN A 88 -9.00 -9.02 1.83
CA ASN A 88 -9.25 -8.81 3.25
C ASN A 88 -8.93 -7.36 3.66
N PRO A 89 -9.68 -6.78 4.61
CA PRO A 89 -9.36 -5.47 5.19
C PRO A 89 -7.96 -5.41 5.79
N MET A 90 -7.29 -4.25 5.68
CA MET A 90 -5.95 -4.04 6.24
C MET A 90 -5.90 -4.18 7.77
N VAL A 91 -7.01 -3.97 8.48
CA VAL A 91 -7.10 -4.17 9.94
C VAL A 91 -6.90 -5.63 10.34
N GLU A 92 -7.15 -6.59 9.44
CA GLU A 92 -6.98 -8.02 9.68
C GLU A 92 -5.55 -8.51 9.37
N VAL A 93 -4.74 -7.69 8.70
CA VAL A 93 -3.36 -8.07 8.34
C VAL A 93 -2.51 -8.09 9.62
N PRO A 94 -1.87 -9.22 9.96
CA PRO A 94 -1.05 -9.29 11.16
C PRO A 94 0.12 -8.29 11.09
N TYR A 95 0.36 -7.55 12.18
CA TYR A 95 1.51 -6.67 12.25
C TYR A 95 2.80 -7.49 12.31
N HIS A 96 3.57 -7.45 11.24
CA HIS A 96 4.91 -8.03 11.20
C HIS A 96 5.88 -6.90 11.56
N GLY A 97 6.48 -6.98 12.75
CA GLY A 97 7.32 -5.93 13.31
C GLY A 97 8.35 -5.35 12.32
N TYR A 98 8.62 -4.05 12.45
CA TYR A 98 9.64 -3.35 11.69
C TYR A 98 11.02 -3.58 12.33
N ASP A 99 11.91 -4.34 11.68
CA ASP A 99 13.33 -4.43 12.06
C ASP A 99 14.03 -3.13 11.66
N GLY A 100 13.96 -2.14 12.56
CA GLY A 100 14.37 -0.76 12.31
C GLY A 100 15.86 -0.51 12.16
N LYS A 101 16.49 -1.09 11.14
CA LYS A 101 17.77 -0.57 10.64
C LYS A 101 17.52 0.74 9.92
N VAL A 102 17.62 1.84 10.66
CA VAL A 102 17.72 3.20 10.10
C VAL A 102 18.94 3.27 9.18
N GLU A 103 18.73 3.40 7.88
CA GLU A 103 19.82 3.52 6.90
C GLU A 103 20.45 4.92 6.85
N ASN A 104 19.88 5.90 7.57
CA ASN A 104 20.47 7.23 7.73
C ASN A 104 20.83 7.46 9.20
N GLY A 105 22.08 7.12 9.55
CA GLY A 105 22.63 7.37 10.88
C GLY A 105 22.71 8.87 11.19
N VAL A 106 21.80 9.35 12.02
CA VAL A 106 22.08 10.47 12.93
C VAL A 106 21.81 9.95 14.33
N SER A 107 22.88 9.60 15.04
CA SER A 107 22.85 9.37 16.47
C SER A 107 22.44 10.68 17.16
N ILE A 108 21.24 10.72 17.72
CA ILE A 108 20.87 11.80 18.64
C ILE A 108 21.59 11.50 19.95
N GLU A 109 22.69 12.21 20.22
CA GLU A 109 23.28 12.26 21.54
C GLU A 109 22.23 12.74 22.55
N LYS A 110 22.01 11.94 23.61
CA LYS A 110 21.29 12.42 24.79
C LYS A 110 22.19 13.41 25.50
N LYS A 111 21.74 14.66 25.59
CA LYS A 111 22.34 15.66 26.47
C LYS A 111 21.49 15.72 27.74
N ASP A 112 22.03 15.17 28.82
CA ASP A 112 21.61 15.46 30.19
C ASP A 112 22.10 16.86 30.62
#